data_AF-A0A413I2N8-F1
#
_entry.id   AF-A0A413I2N8-F1
#
_cell.length_a   1.000
_cell.length_b   1.000
_cell.length_c   1.000
_cell.angle_alpha   90.00
_cell.angle_beta   90.00
_cell.angle_gamma   90.00
#
_symmetry.space_group_name_H-M   'P 1'
#
loop_
_entity.id
_entity.type
_entity.pdbx_description
1 polymer ?
#
loop_
_entity_poly.entity_id
_entity_poly.type
_entity_poly.pdbx_seq_one_letter_code
_entity_poly.pdbx_strand_id
1 'polypeptide(L)'
;MAKYSFMLGEYTEDDQVYHFGCRGKCYYITLKDKEGVEQSVYESSNMYEAYDKWKNLKGSRQSKANARPAKAQNRKENKKD
;
A
#
# COMPACT_ATOMS: atom_id res chain seq x y z
N MET A 1 28.03 13.90 -10.00
CA MET A 1 26.67 14.24 -9.54
C MET A 1 26.35 13.36 -8.34
N ALA A 2 26.27 13.91 -7.14
CA ALA A 2 25.91 13.14 -5.95
C ALA A 2 24.50 12.57 -6.14
N LYS A 3 24.38 11.24 -6.16
CA LYS A 3 23.07 10.59 -6.13
C LYS A 3 22.53 10.78 -4.71
N TYR A 4 21.74 11.84 -4.52
CA TYR A 4 21.02 12.06 -3.28
C TYR A 4 20.05 10.91 -3.11
N SER A 5 20.29 10.10 -2.08
CA SER A 5 19.34 9.11 -1.59
C SER A 5 18.90 9.55 -0.21
N PHE A 6 17.62 9.81 -0.02
CA PHE A 6 17.07 10.17 1.29
C PHE A 6 15.87 9.29 1.60
N MET A 7 15.82 8.79 2.83
CA MET A 7 14.69 8.02 3.34
C MET A 7 13.64 9.01 3.86
N LEU A 8 12.44 8.93 3.30
CA LEU A 8 11.31 9.81 3.60
C LEU A 8 10.46 9.25 4.75
N GLY A 9 10.43 7.94 4.89
CA GLY A 9 9.73 7.32 5.99
C GLY A 9 9.92 5.81 6.03
N GLU A 10 9.83 5.28 7.23
CA GLU A 10 9.81 3.84 7.50
C GLU A 10 8.43 3.47 8.04
N TYR A 11 8.03 2.23 7.79
CA TYR A 11 6.87 1.62 8.38
C TYR A 11 7.17 0.18 8.71
N THR A 12 7.02 -0.20 9.96
CA THR A 12 7.15 -1.59 10.37
C THR A 12 5.77 -2.11 10.69
N GLU A 13 5.36 -3.17 10.01
CA GLU A 13 4.11 -3.88 10.26
C GLU A 13 4.39 -5.37 10.50
N ASP A 14 4.07 -5.85 11.70
CA ASP A 14 4.28 -7.22 12.22
C ASP A 14 5.72 -7.70 12.10
N ASP A 15 6.18 -7.96 10.88
CA ASP A 15 7.47 -8.53 10.50
C ASP A 15 7.93 -8.05 9.10
N GLN A 16 7.26 -7.06 8.52
CA GLN A 16 7.57 -6.43 7.23
C GLN A 16 7.89 -4.95 7.43
N VAL A 17 9.03 -4.50 6.89
CA VAL A 17 9.45 -3.09 6.93
C VAL A 17 9.30 -2.47 5.55
N TYR A 18 8.37 -1.53 5.42
CA TYR A 18 8.23 -0.71 4.22
C TYR A 18 9.10 0.54 4.35
N HIS A 19 10.09 0.68 3.49
CA HIS A 19 10.88 1.89 3.37
C HIS A 19 10.39 2.71 2.19
N PHE A 20 10.12 3.99 2.43
CA PHE A 20 9.89 4.96 1.39
C PHE A 20 11.10 5.86 1.29
N GLY A 21 11.68 5.89 0.09
CA GLY A 21 12.87 6.68 -0.18
C GLY A 21 12.77 7.42 -1.50
N CYS A 22 13.73 8.30 -1.71
CA CYS A 22 13.98 8.94 -2.99
C CYS A 22 15.43 8.69 -3.37
N ARG A 23 15.69 8.32 -4.62
CA ARG A 23 17.01 8.10 -5.20
C ARG A 23 17.11 8.94 -6.47
N GLY A 24 17.88 10.02 -6.39
CA GLY A 24 18.02 10.97 -7.49
C GLY A 24 16.72 11.75 -7.73
N LYS A 25 16.00 11.42 -8.81
CA LYS A 25 14.70 12.02 -9.17
C LYS A 25 13.53 11.02 -9.10
N CYS A 26 13.78 9.82 -8.59
CA CYS A 26 12.76 8.77 -8.46
C CYS A 26 12.49 8.48 -7.00
N TYR A 27 11.21 8.39 -6.66
CA TYR A 27 10.70 7.95 -5.39
C TYR A 27 10.41 6.46 -5.48
N TYR A 28 10.84 5.71 -4.47
CA TYR A 28 10.71 4.26 -4.45
C TYR A 28 10.20 3.79 -3.10
N ILE A 29 9.47 2.68 -3.11
CA ILE A 29 9.01 1.97 -1.94
C ILE A 29 9.63 0.59 -1.99
N THR A 30 10.41 0.24 -0.97
CA THR A 30 10.90 -1.11 -0.76
C THR A 30 10.19 -1.75 0.42
N LEU A 31 9.98 -3.06 0.33
CA LEU A 31 9.47 -3.91 1.38
C LEU A 31 10.60 -4.83 1.81
N LYS A 32 10.87 -4.90 3.10
CA LYS A 32 11.79 -5.86 3.70
C LYS A 32 10.98 -6.88 4.49
N ASP A 33 10.99 -8.13 4.05
CA ASP A 33 10.37 -9.22 4.79
C ASP A 33 11.21 -9.66 6.00
N LYS A 34 10.60 -10.46 6.88
CA LYS A 34 11.23 -11.08 8.06
C LYS A 34 12.52 -11.83 7.76
N GLU A 35 12.60 -12.42 6.58
CA GLU A 35 13.79 -13.15 6.09
C GLU A 35 14.94 -12.21 5.70
N GLY A 36 14.74 -10.89 5.82
CA GLY A 36 15.69 -9.85 5.44
C GLY A 36 15.71 -9.55 3.94
N VAL A 37 14.77 -10.12 3.18
CA VAL A 37 14.66 -9.93 1.73
C VAL A 37 14.05 -8.56 1.43
N GLU A 38 14.83 -7.68 0.80
CA GLU A 38 14.39 -6.36 0.37
C GLU A 38 13.91 -6.40 -1.09
N GLN A 39 12.65 -6.04 -1.34
CA GLN A 39 12.04 -6.00 -2.67
C GLN A 39 11.49 -4.60 -2.96
N SER A 40 11.80 -4.06 -4.14
CA SER A 40 11.19 -2.82 -4.63
C SER A 40 9.77 -3.09 -5.10
N VAL A 41 8.78 -2.62 -4.35
CA VAL A 41 7.35 -2.83 -4.65
C VAL A 41 6.77 -1.71 -5.52
N TYR A 42 7.41 -0.54 -5.55
CA TYR A 42 6.97 0.59 -6.35
C TYR A 42 8.12 1.54 -6.63
N GLU A 43 8.17 2.12 -7.84
CA GLU A 43 9.08 3.20 -8.22
C GLU A 43 8.34 4.16 -9.13
N SER A 44 8.46 5.46 -8.87
CA SER A 44 7.89 6.51 -9.71
C SER A 44 8.71 7.80 -9.64
N SER A 45 8.76 8.55 -10.72
CA SER A 45 9.36 9.89 -10.73
C SER A 45 8.46 10.95 -10.08
N ASN A 46 7.21 10.61 -9.75
CA ASN A 46 6.25 11.51 -9.14
C ASN A 46 6.15 11.29 -7.62
N MET A 47 6.49 12.31 -6.84
CA MET A 47 6.45 12.27 -5.37
C MET A 47 5.06 11.98 -4.84
N TYR A 48 4.04 12.63 -5.39
CA TYR A 48 2.68 12.56 -4.87
C TYR A 48 2.07 11.18 -5.07
N GLU A 49 2.30 10.56 -6.23
CA GLU A 49 1.83 9.20 -6.51
C GLU A 49 2.53 8.17 -5.61
N ALA A 50 3.85 8.30 -5.44
CA ALA A 50 4.61 7.41 -4.57
C ALA A 50 4.20 7.57 -3.10
N TYR A 51 3.98 8.80 -2.65
CA TYR A 51 3.50 9.08 -1.30
C TYR A 51 2.07 8.57 -1.07
N ASP A 52 1.16 8.74 -2.02
CA ASP A 52 -0.20 8.23 -1.93
C ASP A 52 -0.21 6.70 -1.88
N LYS A 53 0.62 6.02 -2.68
CA LYS A 53 0.82 4.58 -2.60
C LYS A 53 1.37 4.13 -1.26
N TRP A 54 2.39 4.80 -0.73
CA TRP A 54 2.95 4.48 0.58
C TRP A 54 1.94 4.70 1.71
N LYS A 55 1.16 5.79 1.66
CA LYS A 55 0.08 6.06 2.60
C LYS A 55 -1.03 4.99 2.52
N ASN A 56 -1.40 4.58 1.31
CA ASN A 56 -2.36 3.50 1.11
C ASN A 56 -1.81 2.16 1.59
N LEU A 57 -0.51 1.88 1.46
CA LEU A 57 0.11 0.67 2.05
C LEU A 57 0.00 0.67 3.58
N LYS A 58 0.36 1.78 4.23
CA LYS A 58 0.15 1.99 5.68
C LYS A 58 -1.32 1.89 6.10
N GLY A 59 -2.23 2.34 5.24
CA GLY A 59 -3.67 2.40 5.51
C GLY A 59 -4.48 1.18 5.05
N SER A 60 -3.90 0.27 4.27
CA SER A 60 -4.65 -0.81 3.60
C SER A 60 -5.13 -1.90 4.57
N ARG A 61 -4.75 -1.87 5.85
CA ARG A 61 -5.42 -2.64 6.90
C ARG A 61 -6.75 -2.04 7.37
N GLN A 62 -7.10 -0.81 6.99
CA GLN A 62 -8.43 -0.26 7.32
C GLN A 62 -9.52 -0.62 6.29
N SER A 63 -9.19 -1.27 5.17
CA SER A 63 -10.15 -1.62 4.11
C SER A 63 -10.25 -3.12 3.79
N LYS A 64 -10.01 -4.00 4.77
CA LYS A 64 -10.53 -5.39 4.73
C LYS A 64 -11.36 -5.79 5.94
N ALA A 65 -11.85 -4.82 6.72
CA ALA A 65 -12.84 -5.10 7.79
C ALA A 65 -14.30 -4.93 7.34
N ASN A 66 -14.60 -4.36 6.16
CA ASN A 66 -15.99 -4.11 5.73
C ASN A 66 -16.23 -4.23 4.22
N ALA A 67 -15.51 -5.11 3.52
CA ALA A 67 -16.09 -5.70 2.32
C ALA A 67 -17.19 -6.66 2.79
N ARG A 68 -18.34 -6.10 3.20
CA ARG A 68 -19.60 -6.83 3.31
C ARG A 68 -19.66 -7.68 2.03
N PRO A 69 -19.78 -9.01 2.09
CA PRO A 69 -20.34 -9.68 0.93
C PRO A 69 -21.65 -8.93 0.70
N ALA A 70 -21.79 -8.32 -0.47
CA ALA A 70 -23.08 -7.86 -0.93
C ALA A 70 -23.93 -9.12 -0.93
N LYS A 71 -24.62 -9.37 0.20
CA LYS A 71 -25.70 -10.32 0.32
C LYS A 71 -26.66 -9.81 -0.74
N ALA A 72 -26.57 -10.40 -1.93
CA ALA A 72 -27.57 -10.26 -2.95
C ALA A 72 -28.86 -10.69 -2.27
N GLN A 73 -29.60 -9.70 -1.76
CA GLN A 73 -30.98 -9.84 -1.36
C GLN A 73 -31.74 -10.10 -2.66
N ASN A 74 -31.67 -11.34 -3.14
CA ASN A 74 -32.66 -11.84 -4.07
C ASN A 74 -33.91 -12.19 -3.24
N ARG A 75 -34.51 -11.14 -2.64
CA ARG A 75 -35.86 -11.19 -2.11
C ARG A 75 -36.76 -10.77 -3.25
N LYS A 76 -37.01 -11.70 -4.18
CA LYS A 76 -38.19 -11.62 -5.03
C LYS A 76 -39.40 -11.84 -4.12
N GLU A 77 -39.89 -10.75 -3.55
CA GLU A 77 -41.29 -10.66 -3.12
C GLU A 77 -42.14 -10.71 -4.39
N ASN A 78 -42.76 -11.87 -4.66
CA ASN A 78 -44.01 -11.88 -5.39
C ASN A 78 -45.07 -12.46 -4.46
N LYS A 79 -45.85 -11.53 -3.93
CA LYS A 79 -47.03 -11.71 -3.12
C LYS A 79 -48.12 -12.40 -3.94
N LYS A 80 -48.80 -13.30 -3.24
CA LYS A 80 -50.00 -14.05 -3.57
C LYS A 80 -51.13 -13.15 -4.10
N ASP A 81 -51.77 -13.60 -5.18
CA ASP A 81 -53.23 -13.60 -5.35
C ASP A 81 -53.61 -15.05 -5.66
#